data_AF-A0A438GLL4-F1
#
_entry.id   AF-A0A438GLL4-F1
#
_cell.length_a   1.000
_cell.length_b   1.000
_cell.length_c   1.000
_cell.angle_alpha   90.00
_cell.angle_beta   90.00
_cell.angle_gamma   90.00
#
_symmetry.space_group_name_H-M   'P 1'
#
loop_
_entity.id
_entity.type
_entity.pdbx_description
1 polymer ?
#
loop_
_entity_poly.entity_id
_entity_poly.type
_entity_poly.pdbx_seq_one_letter_code
_entity_poly.pdbx_strand_id
1 'polypeptide(L)' 'MTTRGVQSPTAIHFSIDGRPGVLEARHIAEALQIPYELED' A
#
# COMPACT_ATOMS: atom_id res chain seq x y z
N MET A 1 11.02 -5.04 20.80
CA MET A 1 9.58 -5.29 20.65
C MET A 1 8.88 -3.95 20.39
N THR A 2 8.78 -3.58 19.11
CA THR A 2 7.67 -2.85 18.49
C THR A 2 7.74 -3.36 17.06
N THR A 3 6.63 -3.94 16.63
CA THR A 3 6.50 -4.73 15.42
C THR A 3 7.05 -3.96 14.24
N ARG A 4 8.18 -4.43 13.68
CA ARG A 4 8.41 -4.40 12.23
C ARG A 4 7.28 -5.22 11.61
N GLY A 5 6.07 -4.68 11.69
CA GLY A 5 4.93 -5.18 10.94
C GLY A 5 5.42 -5.09 9.51
N VAL A 6 5.54 -6.25 8.89
CA VAL A 6 5.74 -6.45 7.46
C VAL A 6 5.07 -5.28 6.76
N GLN A 7 5.86 -4.29 6.33
CA GLN A 7 5.35 -3.35 5.34
C GLN A 7 4.98 -4.27 4.20
N SER A 8 3.68 -4.45 3.95
CA SER A 8 3.27 -5.14 2.74
C SER A 8 4.09 -4.46 1.64
N PRO A 9 4.92 -5.19 0.86
CA PRO A 9 5.78 -4.57 -0.17
C PRO A 9 4.97 -3.71 -1.16
N THR A 10 3.66 -3.92 -1.15
CA THR A 10 2.57 -3.31 -1.87
C THR A 10 2.00 -2.02 -1.26
N ALA A 11 2.40 -1.58 -0.07
CA ALA A 11 1.86 -0.38 0.58
C ALA A 11 2.70 0.86 0.29
N ILE A 12 2.16 1.81 -0.48
CA ILE A 12 2.78 3.11 -0.74
C ILE A 12 2.40 4.07 0.37
N HIS A 13 3.40 4.51 1.13
CA HIS A 13 3.24 5.59 2.12
C HIS A 13 3.47 6.93 1.42
N PHE A 14 2.48 7.83 1.48
CA PHE A 14 2.57 9.16 0.91
C PHE A 14 2.14 10.21 1.95
N SER A 15 2.51 11.47 1.75
CA SER A 15 2.07 12.56 2.61
C SER A 15 1.53 13.71 1.77
N ILE A 16 0.26 14.08 1.95
CA ILE A 16 -0.34 15.28 1.32
C ILE A 16 -0.51 16.35 2.39
N ASP A 17 0.08 17.53 2.19
CA ASP A 17 0.08 18.63 3.15
C ASP A 17 0.61 18.25 4.55
N GLY A 18 1.58 17.34 4.61
CA GLY A 18 2.12 16.83 5.88
C GLY A 18 1.19 15.84 6.61
N ARG A 19 0.06 15.45 6.00
CA ARG A 19 -0.82 14.40 6.52
C ARG A 19 -0.41 13.05 5.92
N PRO A 20 -0.05 12.05 6.74
CA PRO A 20 0.31 10.73 6.26
C PRO A 20 -0.91 10.02 5.68
N GLY A 21 -0.73 9.44 4.51
CA GLY A 21 -1.64 8.55 3.82
C GLY A 21 -0.96 7.23 3.50
N VAL A 22 -1.73 6.17 3.47
CA VAL A 22 -1.30 4.85 3.02
C VAL A 22 -2.20 4.43 1.87
N LEU A 23 -1.59 4.05 0.76
CA LEU A 23 -2.27 3.45 -0.37
C LEU A 23 -1.71 2.05 -0.57
N GLU A 24 -2.51 1.04 -0.26
CA GLU A 24 -2.19 -0.34 -0.64
C GLU A 24 -2.41 -0.51 -2.15
N ALA A 25 -1.52 -1.20 -2.86
CA ALA A 25 -1.68 -1.43 -4.29
C ALA A 25 -2.90 -2.30 -4.64
N ARG A 26 -3.53 -2.98 -3.68
CA ARG A 26 -4.88 -3.53 -3.87
C ARG A 26 -5.89 -2.44 -4.25
N HIS A 27 -5.86 -1.28 -3.57
CA HIS A 27 -6.74 -0.17 -3.90
C HIS A 27 -6.41 0.45 -5.27
N ILE A 28 -5.14 0.42 -5.67
CA ILE A 28 -4.71 0.86 -7.02
C ILE A 28 -5.26 -0.11 -8.07
N ALA A 29 -5.13 -1.41 -7.85
CA ALA A 29 -5.61 -2.43 -8.78
C ALA A 29 -7.14 -2.46 -8.86
N GLU A 30 -7.85 -2.27 -7.76
CA GLU A 30 -9.31 -2.08 -7.75
C GLU A 30 -9.74 -0.85 -8.54
N ALA A 31 -9.07 0.29 -8.33
CA ALA A 31 -9.38 1.53 -9.05
C ALA A 31 -9.08 1.43 -10.56
N LEU A 32 -8.02 0.69 -10.92
CA LEU A 32 -7.62 0.45 -12.30
C LEU A 32 -8.33 -0.76 -12.94
N GLN A 33 -9.14 -1.51 -12.18
CA GLN A 33 -9.77 -2.78 -12.57
C GLN A 33 -8.80 -3.79 -13.20
N ILE A 34 -7.54 -3.79 -12.73
CA ILE A 34 -6.51 -4.72 -13.21
C ILE A 34 -6.40 -5.90 -12.23
N PRO A 35 -6.15 -7.13 -12.75
CA PRO A 35 -5.85 -8.25 -11.88
C PRO A 35 -4.59 -7.94 -11.06
N TYR A 36 -4.72 -8.08 -9.74
CA TYR A 36 -3.63 -7.86 -8.79
C TYR A 36 -3.01 -9.21 -8.42
N GLU A 37 -1.84 -9.52 -8.97
CA GLU A 37 -1.00 -10.64 -8.52
C GLU A 37 0.06 -10.07 -7.56
N LEU A 38 0.03 -10.54 -6.31
CA LEU A 38 1.06 -10.25 -5.30
C LEU A 38 2.00 -11.45 -5.35
N GLU A 39 3.12 -11.29 -6.05
CA GLU A 39 4.22 -12.25 -5.99
C GLU A 39 4.73 -12.25 -4.52
N ASP A 40 4.64 -13.40 -3.83
CA ASP A 40 5.14 -13.61 -2.45
C ASP A 40 6.66 -13.70 -2.40
#